data_AF-A0AAN7XW79-F1
#
_entry.id   AF-A0AAN7XW79-F1
#
_cell.length_a   1.000
_cell.length_b   1.000
_cell.length_c   1.000
_cell.angle_alpha   90.00
_cell.angle_beta   90.00
_cell.angle_gamma   90.00
#
_symmetry.space_group_name_H-M   'P 1'
#
loop_
_entity.id
_entity.type
_entity.pdbx_description
1 polymer ?
#
loop_
_entity_poly.entity_id
_entity_poly.type
_entity_poly.pdbx_seq_one_letter_code
_entity_poly.pdbx_strand_id
1 'polypeptide(L)'
;MTAEQPIYALAKQIQWHWPEQYGEDKFVIMFGGLHIVMAALKSIGTLLQESGWTGALVEAGVASSGTTKSFLSAASITKTRQAHQITACSLYLLLKAAYNDYCTEAADNSEEVLCFDAWCDSRKLPSPQFQFWSLVLSMELAILLLIRAFREANFNQALTELIPYFFANNTNYARWLPIHLRDMVTLKEKHPQLAQEFASGKFVVHKSRREFSAIAIDQAYEQSNVVIKADGGAAGITEYPSALKRWMIAGPQVCHLVAQYKAASEANEATEQTSHHNETPQAQRVFLEKVKKLTQVLKEPGNPF
;
A
#
# COMPACT_ATOMS: atom_id res chain seq x y z
N MET A 1 -8.17 17.61 -3.31
CA MET A 1 -7.53 17.06 -4.54
C MET A 1 -6.37 16.16 -4.15
N THR A 2 -5.91 15.26 -5.01
CA THR A 2 -4.74 14.41 -4.75
C THR A 2 -3.63 14.67 -5.76
N ALA A 3 -2.37 14.63 -5.34
CA ALA A 3 -1.23 14.90 -6.20
C ALA A 3 -0.08 13.92 -5.94
N GLU A 4 0.63 13.52 -7.01
CA GLU A 4 1.92 12.82 -6.89
C GLU A 4 2.98 13.74 -6.25
N GLN A 5 4.10 13.15 -5.80
CA GLN A 5 5.08 13.86 -4.98
C GLN A 5 5.56 15.20 -5.55
N PRO A 6 5.94 15.32 -6.85
CA PRO A 6 6.40 16.59 -7.40
C PRO A 6 5.30 17.67 -7.43
N ILE A 7 4.08 17.28 -7.81
CA ILE A 7 2.93 18.18 -7.88
C ILE A 7 2.49 18.58 -6.47
N TYR A 8 2.50 17.66 -5.50
CA TYR A 8 2.20 17.94 -4.10
C TYR A 8 3.16 19.00 -3.55
N ALA A 9 4.46 18.82 -3.77
CA ALA A 9 5.50 19.76 -3.34
C ALA A 9 5.26 21.17 -3.89
N LEU A 10 5.04 21.28 -5.20
CA LEU A 10 4.77 22.56 -5.86
C LEU A 10 3.49 23.19 -5.34
N ALA A 11 2.43 22.40 -5.19
CA ALA A 11 1.14 22.88 -4.73
C ALA A 11 1.24 23.41 -3.30
N LYS A 12 1.95 22.73 -2.39
CA LYS A 12 2.24 23.26 -1.04
C LYS A 12 3.02 24.57 -1.07
N GLN A 13 4.03 24.68 -1.92
CA GLN A 13 4.78 25.94 -2.10
C GLN A 13 3.87 27.08 -2.56
N ILE A 14 2.94 26.81 -3.48
CA ILE A 14 1.92 27.78 -3.92
C ILE A 14 1.03 28.19 -2.75
N GLN A 15 0.53 27.25 -1.94
CA GLN A 15 -0.32 27.57 -0.78
C GLN A 15 0.40 28.47 0.22
N TRP A 16 1.70 28.26 0.43
CA TRP A 16 2.50 29.03 1.37
C TRP A 16 2.91 30.40 0.83
N HIS A 17 3.12 30.51 -0.48
CA HIS A 17 3.53 31.78 -1.10
C HIS A 17 2.34 32.72 -1.33
N TRP A 18 1.14 32.18 -1.59
CA TRP A 18 -0.09 32.96 -1.83
C TRP A 18 -1.26 32.47 -0.95
N PRO A 19 -1.17 32.63 0.38
CA PRO A 19 -2.15 32.05 1.31
C PRO A 19 -3.57 32.62 1.14
N GLU A 20 -3.71 33.89 0.77
CA GLU A 20 -5.03 34.52 0.60
C GLU A 20 -5.81 33.94 -0.59
N GLN A 21 -5.11 33.56 -1.65
CA GLN A 21 -5.72 33.07 -2.90
C GLN A 21 -5.76 31.54 -2.97
N TYR A 22 -4.71 30.87 -2.51
CA TYR A 22 -4.51 29.43 -2.68
C TYR A 22 -4.15 28.70 -1.37
N GLY A 23 -4.33 29.34 -0.22
CA GLY A 23 -3.97 28.77 1.08
C GLY A 23 -4.68 27.46 1.42
N GLU A 24 -4.21 26.84 2.50
CA GLU A 24 -4.75 25.56 3.02
C GLU A 24 -6.26 25.66 3.31
N ASP A 25 -6.75 26.85 3.70
CA ASP A 25 -8.17 27.12 3.95
C ASP A 25 -9.04 27.21 2.69
N LYS A 26 -8.43 27.33 1.50
CA LYS A 26 -9.14 27.40 0.22
C LYS A 26 -9.38 26.03 -0.38
N PHE A 27 -8.37 25.16 -0.32
CA PHE A 27 -8.49 23.76 -0.73
C PHE A 27 -7.38 22.91 -0.10
N VAL A 28 -7.73 21.67 0.22
CA VAL A 28 -6.77 20.69 0.74
C VAL A 28 -6.22 19.83 -0.39
N ILE A 29 -4.89 19.71 -0.40
CA ILE A 29 -4.16 18.81 -1.28
C ILE A 29 -3.72 17.61 -0.44
N MET A 30 -4.10 16.43 -0.87
CA MET A 30 -3.63 15.17 -0.32
C MET A 30 -2.50 14.62 -1.17
N PHE A 31 -1.60 13.91 -0.52
CA PHE A 31 -0.59 13.14 -1.21
C PHE A 31 -1.25 11.93 -1.90
N GLY A 32 -0.80 11.60 -3.12
CA GLY A 32 -1.32 10.48 -3.89
C GLY A 32 -1.17 9.16 -3.15
N GLY A 33 -2.29 8.53 -2.78
CA GLY A 33 -2.30 7.32 -1.98
C GLY A 33 -1.68 6.12 -2.71
N LEU A 34 -1.90 6.02 -4.02
CA LEU A 34 -1.25 5.00 -4.85
C LEU A 34 0.27 5.17 -4.81
N HIS A 35 0.73 6.40 -4.99
CA HIS A 35 2.15 6.73 -5.05
C HIS A 35 2.86 6.48 -3.72
N ILE A 36 2.19 6.76 -2.59
CA ILE A 36 2.71 6.38 -1.26
C ILE A 36 2.89 4.86 -1.16
N VAL A 37 1.86 4.09 -1.53
CA VAL A 37 1.93 2.61 -1.48
C VAL A 37 3.04 2.09 -2.40
N MET A 38 3.15 2.61 -3.62
CA MET A 38 4.23 2.24 -4.54
C MET A 38 5.61 2.56 -3.98
N ALA A 39 5.77 3.74 -3.41
CA ALA A 39 7.02 4.17 -2.80
C ALA A 39 7.39 3.25 -1.62
N ALA A 40 6.44 2.93 -0.74
CA ALA A 40 6.69 2.05 0.39
C ALA A 40 7.04 0.61 -0.04
N LEU A 41 6.32 0.07 -1.04
CA LEU A 41 6.60 -1.26 -1.60
C LEU A 41 7.98 -1.33 -2.27
N LYS A 42 8.40 -0.27 -2.96
CA LYS A 42 9.77 -0.19 -3.50
C LYS A 42 10.80 -0.09 -2.38
N SER A 43 10.52 0.69 -1.33
CA SER A 43 11.42 0.83 -0.19
C SER A 43 11.66 -0.50 0.53
N ILE A 44 10.62 -1.30 0.79
CA ILE A 44 10.79 -2.64 1.37
C ILE A 44 11.41 -3.62 0.36
N GLY A 45 11.13 -3.46 -0.93
CA GLY A 45 11.78 -4.24 -1.99
C GLY A 45 13.29 -4.03 -2.02
N THR A 46 13.79 -2.80 -1.84
CA THR A 46 15.22 -2.53 -1.67
C THR A 46 15.79 -3.19 -0.41
N LEU A 47 15.06 -3.18 0.71
CA LEU A 47 15.49 -3.86 1.95
C LEU A 47 15.57 -5.38 1.77
N LEU A 48 14.65 -5.96 1.00
CA LEU A 48 14.57 -7.40 0.73
C LEU A 48 15.49 -7.86 -0.40
N GLN A 49 16.12 -6.94 -1.12
CA GLN A 49 17.08 -7.28 -2.15
C GLN A 49 18.23 -8.07 -1.51
N GLU A 50 18.57 -9.21 -2.13
CA GLU A 50 19.65 -10.11 -1.67
C GLU A 50 19.44 -10.76 -0.29
N SER A 51 18.29 -10.56 0.36
CA SER A 51 17.92 -11.21 1.64
C SER A 51 17.58 -12.70 1.53
N GLY A 52 17.52 -13.25 0.30
CA GLY A 52 16.98 -14.58 0.03
C GLY A 52 15.45 -14.64 -0.12
N TRP A 53 14.72 -13.55 0.17
CA TRP A 53 13.25 -13.50 0.10
C TRP A 53 12.69 -13.95 -1.25
N THR A 54 13.23 -13.47 -2.37
CA THR A 54 12.76 -13.87 -3.70
C THR A 54 13.03 -15.34 -4.01
N GLY A 55 14.11 -15.91 -3.45
CA GLY A 55 14.43 -17.33 -3.53
C GLY A 55 13.40 -18.16 -2.77
N ALA A 56 13.12 -17.78 -1.52
CA ALA A 56 12.12 -18.44 -0.68
C ALA A 56 10.72 -18.43 -1.32
N LEU A 57 10.33 -17.33 -1.98
CA LEU A 57 9.07 -17.25 -2.71
C LEU A 57 9.01 -18.19 -3.93
N VAL A 58 10.13 -18.39 -4.62
CA VAL A 58 10.21 -19.31 -5.77
C VAL A 58 10.10 -20.75 -5.29
N GLU A 59 10.89 -21.10 -4.28
CA GLU A 59 10.93 -22.44 -3.69
C GLU A 59 9.57 -22.84 -3.09
N ALA A 60 8.90 -21.92 -2.41
CA ALA A 60 7.54 -22.13 -1.89
C ALA A 60 6.45 -22.20 -2.98
N GLY A 61 6.80 -21.98 -4.25
CA GLY A 61 5.85 -21.96 -5.36
C GLY A 61 4.87 -20.78 -5.31
N VAL A 62 5.24 -19.67 -4.66
CA VAL A 62 4.39 -18.47 -4.59
C VAL A 62 4.29 -17.81 -5.96
N ALA A 63 5.43 -17.67 -6.65
CA ALA A 63 5.56 -17.15 -8.00
C ALA A 63 6.86 -17.62 -8.68
N SER A 64 6.95 -17.48 -10.01
CA SER A 64 8.18 -17.82 -10.77
C SER A 64 9.32 -16.85 -10.49
N SER A 65 10.57 -17.27 -10.75
CA SER A 65 11.78 -16.45 -10.54
C SER A 65 11.73 -15.08 -11.24
N GLY A 66 11.23 -15.02 -12.48
CA GLY A 66 11.04 -13.74 -13.18
C GLY A 66 9.99 -12.84 -12.50
N THR A 67 8.94 -13.45 -11.96
CA THR A 67 7.85 -12.72 -11.30
C THR A 67 8.27 -12.22 -9.92
N THR A 68 9.00 -13.00 -9.12
CA THR A 68 9.43 -12.59 -7.78
C THR A 68 10.39 -11.41 -7.83
N LYS A 69 11.29 -11.35 -8.83
CA LYS A 69 12.14 -10.16 -9.07
C LYS A 69 11.33 -8.89 -9.32
N SER A 70 10.19 -9.00 -10.00
CA SER A 70 9.28 -7.87 -10.24
C SER A 70 8.62 -7.34 -8.97
N PHE A 71 8.59 -8.13 -7.88
CA PHE A 71 8.02 -7.69 -6.60
C PHE A 71 8.92 -6.67 -5.90
N LEU A 72 10.25 -6.81 -6.02
CA LEU A 72 11.23 -5.88 -5.45
C LEU A 72 11.07 -4.45 -5.99
N SER A 73 10.69 -4.29 -7.25
CA SER A 73 10.45 -2.98 -7.87
C SER A 73 8.99 -2.55 -7.84
N ALA A 74 8.11 -3.36 -7.23
CA ALA A 74 6.67 -3.18 -7.20
C ALA A 74 6.03 -3.00 -8.60
N ALA A 75 6.53 -3.72 -9.62
CA ALA A 75 6.08 -3.59 -11.01
C ALA A 75 4.56 -3.84 -11.18
N SER A 76 3.99 -4.71 -10.34
CA SER A 76 2.54 -4.90 -10.24
C SER A 76 2.12 -4.82 -8.78
N ILE A 77 1.56 -3.69 -8.38
CA ILE A 77 1.14 -3.43 -6.99
C ILE A 77 0.23 -4.55 -6.45
N THR A 78 -0.70 -5.04 -7.27
CA THR A 78 -1.63 -6.11 -6.86
C THR A 78 -0.88 -7.40 -6.52
N LYS A 79 0.05 -7.84 -7.39
CA LYS A 79 0.80 -9.08 -7.17
C LYS A 79 1.83 -8.92 -6.05
N THR A 80 2.54 -7.80 -6.02
CA THR A 80 3.50 -7.47 -4.96
C THR A 80 2.82 -7.43 -3.59
N ARG A 81 1.65 -6.78 -3.48
CA ARG A 81 0.84 -6.79 -2.25
C ARG A 81 0.51 -8.21 -1.80
N GLN A 82 0.05 -9.07 -2.72
CA GLN A 82 -0.28 -10.45 -2.38
C GLN A 82 0.94 -11.22 -1.87
N ALA A 83 2.12 -11.01 -2.47
CA ALA A 83 3.36 -11.62 -2.00
C ALA A 83 3.69 -11.18 -0.56
N HIS A 84 3.62 -9.89 -0.26
CA HIS A 84 3.84 -9.37 1.10
C HIS A 84 2.78 -9.83 2.10
N GLN A 85 1.52 -10.01 1.69
CA GLN A 85 0.50 -10.61 2.57
C GLN A 85 0.87 -12.04 2.96
N ILE A 86 1.38 -12.83 2.01
CA ILE A 86 1.84 -14.20 2.27
C ILE A 86 3.06 -14.17 3.18
N THR A 87 4.04 -13.30 2.90
CA THR A 87 5.26 -13.14 3.70
C THR A 87 4.95 -12.71 5.13
N ALA A 88 4.14 -11.68 5.34
CA ALA A 88 3.78 -11.19 6.67
C ALA A 88 3.11 -12.28 7.51
N CYS A 89 2.18 -13.05 6.92
CA CYS A 89 1.56 -14.18 7.59
C CYS A 89 2.59 -15.26 7.96
N SER A 90 3.48 -15.64 7.04
CA SER A 90 4.50 -16.65 7.31
C SER A 90 5.47 -16.22 8.40
N LEU A 91 5.96 -14.98 8.36
CA LEU A 91 6.86 -14.43 9.38
C LEU A 91 6.17 -14.36 10.74
N TYR A 92 4.92 -13.92 10.81
CA TYR A 92 4.17 -13.89 12.07
C TYR A 92 3.96 -15.28 12.68
N LEU A 93 3.68 -16.30 11.85
CA LEU A 93 3.56 -17.68 12.32
C LEU A 93 4.89 -18.20 12.87
N LEU A 94 6.02 -17.89 12.22
CA LEU A 94 7.35 -18.27 12.69
C LEU A 94 7.73 -17.56 13.99
N LEU A 95 7.43 -16.26 14.10
CA LEU A 95 7.65 -15.47 15.31
C LEU A 95 6.83 -16.01 16.49
N LYS A 96 5.57 -16.40 16.25
CA LYS A 96 4.73 -17.03 17.28
C LYS A 96 5.22 -18.42 17.67
N ALA A 97 5.72 -19.20 16.73
CA ALA A 97 6.32 -20.50 17.03
C ALA A 97 7.56 -20.32 17.93
N ALA A 98 8.47 -19.42 17.58
CA ALA A 98 9.67 -19.13 18.38
C ALA A 98 9.32 -18.65 19.80
N TYR A 99 8.28 -17.83 19.95
CA TYR A 99 7.81 -17.40 21.27
C TYR A 99 7.26 -18.57 22.09
N ASN A 100 6.50 -19.48 21.47
CA ASN A 100 5.96 -20.65 22.15
C ASN A 100 7.06 -21.62 22.60
N ASP A 101 8.09 -21.81 21.77
CA ASP A 101 9.27 -22.61 22.11
C ASP A 101 9.97 -22.00 23.34
N TYR A 102 10.20 -20.67 23.33
CA TYR A 102 10.72 -19.93 24.49
C TYR A 102 9.86 -20.11 25.75
N CYS A 103 8.54 -20.01 25.64
CA CYS A 103 7.64 -20.18 26.79
C CYS A 103 7.74 -21.59 27.39
N THR A 104 7.94 -22.60 26.54
CA THR A 104 8.10 -23.99 26.96
C THR A 104 9.43 -24.17 27.69
N GLU A 105 10.53 -23.67 27.12
CA GLU A 105 11.86 -23.72 27.75
C GLU A 105 11.92 -22.99 29.10
N ALA A 106 11.31 -21.79 29.17
CA ALA A 106 11.25 -21.02 30.42
C ALA A 106 10.42 -21.74 31.49
N ALA A 107 9.30 -22.37 31.10
CA ALA A 107 8.48 -23.15 32.02
C ALA A 107 9.23 -24.38 32.57
N ASP A 108 9.94 -25.11 31.71
CA ASP A 108 10.76 -26.27 32.11
C ASP A 108 11.88 -25.87 33.08
N ASN A 109 12.45 -24.67 32.93
CA ASN A 109 13.50 -24.12 33.79
C ASN A 109 12.96 -23.35 35.01
N SER A 110 11.64 -23.27 35.20
CA SER A 110 10.98 -22.48 36.26
C SER A 110 11.36 -20.98 36.24
N GLU A 111 11.60 -20.43 35.05
CA GLU A 111 11.89 -19.02 34.82
C GLU A 111 10.60 -18.20 34.62
N GLU A 112 10.67 -16.90 34.89
CA GLU A 112 9.58 -15.98 34.60
C GLU A 112 9.44 -15.76 33.08
N VAL A 113 8.23 -15.98 32.56
CA VAL A 113 7.94 -15.81 31.13
C VAL A 113 7.64 -14.34 30.84
N LEU A 114 8.45 -13.74 29.97
CA LEU A 114 8.19 -12.41 29.44
C LEU A 114 6.94 -12.41 28.55
N CYS A 115 6.18 -11.32 28.57
CA CYS A 115 5.12 -11.13 27.59
C CYS A 115 5.70 -11.04 26.17
N PHE A 116 4.86 -11.31 25.16
CA PHE A 116 5.29 -11.41 23.76
C PHE A 116 6.12 -10.21 23.27
N ASP A 117 5.66 -8.98 23.56
CA ASP A 117 6.33 -7.78 23.10
C ASP A 117 7.68 -7.56 23.79
N ALA A 118 7.73 -7.76 25.12
CA ALA A 118 8.96 -7.66 25.89
C ALA A 118 9.99 -8.72 25.46
N TRP A 119 9.52 -9.95 25.18
CA TRP A 119 10.37 -11.00 24.61
C TRP A 119 10.92 -10.59 23.25
N CYS A 120 10.06 -10.13 22.32
CA CYS A 120 10.51 -9.68 21.01
C CYS A 120 11.60 -8.60 21.12
N ASP A 121 11.41 -7.61 22.00
CA ASP A 121 12.38 -6.55 22.21
C ASP A 121 13.71 -7.07 22.78
N SER A 122 13.65 -8.02 23.72
CA SER A 122 14.86 -8.64 24.26
C SER A 122 15.67 -9.44 23.22
N ARG A 123 15.00 -9.97 22.18
CA ARG A 123 15.62 -10.81 21.12
C ARG A 123 16.19 -10.01 19.95
N LYS A 124 15.68 -8.80 19.68
CA LYS A 124 16.12 -7.95 18.55
C LYS A 124 17.60 -7.55 18.67
N LEU A 125 18.08 -7.16 19.85
CA LEU A 125 19.46 -6.68 20.02
C LEU A 125 20.53 -7.79 19.80
N PRO A 126 20.40 -9.00 20.39
CA PRO A 126 21.43 -10.03 20.26
C PRO A 126 21.40 -10.77 18.91
N SER A 127 20.30 -10.71 18.15
CA SER A 127 20.16 -11.45 16.89
C SER A 127 19.90 -10.51 15.70
N PRO A 128 20.92 -10.25 14.85
CA PRO A 128 20.74 -9.45 13.63
C PRO A 128 19.67 -10.03 12.69
N GLN A 129 19.53 -11.36 12.64
CA GLN A 129 18.51 -12.02 11.83
C GLN A 129 17.09 -11.74 12.38
N PHE A 130 16.91 -11.85 13.69
CA PHE A 130 15.64 -11.52 14.35
C PHE A 130 15.27 -10.06 14.09
N GLN A 131 16.24 -9.16 14.26
CA GLN A 131 16.05 -7.73 14.04
C GLN A 131 15.63 -7.44 12.60
N PHE A 132 16.30 -8.05 11.62
CA PHE A 132 16.00 -7.87 10.20
C PHE A 132 14.59 -8.33 9.86
N TRP A 133 14.20 -9.55 10.23
CA TRP A 133 12.88 -10.07 9.89
C TRP A 133 11.75 -9.41 10.70
N SER A 134 12.04 -8.94 11.91
CA SER A 134 11.12 -8.09 12.69
C SER A 134 10.89 -6.73 12.01
N LEU A 135 11.94 -6.11 11.47
CA LEU A 135 11.85 -4.87 10.72
C LEU A 135 11.02 -5.06 9.45
N VAL A 136 11.29 -6.12 8.68
CA VAL A 136 10.52 -6.49 7.48
C VAL A 136 9.05 -6.67 7.83
N LEU A 137 8.72 -7.49 8.83
CA LEU A 137 7.34 -7.74 9.24
C LEU A 137 6.63 -6.45 9.67
N SER A 138 7.29 -5.60 10.46
CA SER A 138 6.73 -4.32 10.89
C SER A 138 6.42 -3.40 9.71
N MET A 139 7.35 -3.32 8.75
CA MET A 139 7.16 -2.52 7.54
C MET A 139 6.05 -3.09 6.64
N GLU A 140 5.97 -4.41 6.46
CA GLU A 140 4.88 -5.05 5.70
C GLU A 140 3.52 -4.74 6.33
N LEU A 141 3.38 -4.89 7.64
CA LEU A 141 2.13 -4.60 8.36
C LEU A 141 1.74 -3.13 8.23
N ALA A 142 2.68 -2.19 8.36
CA ALA A 142 2.41 -0.77 8.16
C ALA A 142 1.90 -0.46 6.74
N ILE A 143 2.50 -1.07 5.70
CA ILE A 143 2.05 -0.93 4.30
C ILE A 143 0.65 -1.51 4.13
N LEU A 144 0.39 -2.69 4.68
CA LEU A 144 -0.90 -3.37 4.57
C LEU A 144 -2.00 -2.62 5.33
N LEU A 145 -1.69 -1.99 6.46
CA LEU A 145 -2.62 -1.11 7.18
C LEU A 145 -2.99 0.13 6.36
N LEU A 146 -2.03 0.76 5.69
CA LEU A 146 -2.32 1.88 4.78
C LEU A 146 -3.21 1.44 3.62
N ILE A 147 -2.92 0.28 3.00
CA ILE A 147 -3.75 -0.25 1.92
C ILE A 147 -5.16 -0.56 2.43
N ARG A 148 -5.28 -1.15 3.62
CA ARG A 148 -6.57 -1.43 4.26
C ARG A 148 -7.36 -0.15 4.49
N ALA A 149 -6.73 0.90 5.01
CA ALA A 149 -7.36 2.21 5.21
C ALA A 149 -8.01 2.75 3.93
N PHE A 150 -7.31 2.67 2.79
CA PHE A 150 -7.89 3.06 1.50
C PHE A 150 -9.03 2.14 1.06
N ARG A 151 -8.86 0.81 1.20
CA ARG A 151 -9.84 -0.19 0.74
C ARG A 151 -11.16 -0.14 1.52
N GLU A 152 -11.07 0.19 2.81
CA GLU A 152 -12.20 0.35 3.74
C GLU A 152 -12.77 1.78 3.76
N ALA A 153 -12.19 2.72 3.00
CA ALA A 153 -12.52 4.15 3.11
C ALA A 153 -12.42 4.67 4.56
N ASN A 154 -11.48 4.13 5.34
CA ASN A 154 -11.27 4.48 6.73
C ASN A 154 -10.11 5.47 6.83
N PHE A 155 -10.43 6.74 7.08
CA PHE A 155 -9.44 7.80 7.22
C PHE A 155 -8.72 7.70 8.57
N ASN A 156 -7.75 6.79 8.66
CA ASN A 156 -6.91 6.60 9.84
C ASN A 156 -5.48 7.11 9.60
N GLN A 157 -4.68 7.14 10.67
CA GLN A 157 -3.30 7.62 10.64
C GLN A 157 -2.28 6.53 10.29
N ALA A 158 -2.66 5.51 9.50
CA ALA A 158 -1.74 4.43 9.11
C ALA A 158 -0.45 4.92 8.42
N LEU A 159 -0.46 6.15 7.90
CA LEU A 159 0.72 6.80 7.33
C LEU A 159 1.82 7.08 8.37
N THR A 160 1.47 7.32 9.63
CA THR A 160 2.43 7.70 10.69
C THR A 160 3.52 6.65 10.86
N GLU A 161 3.14 5.37 10.89
CA GLU A 161 4.06 4.24 11.03
C GLU A 161 5.00 4.06 9.82
N LEU A 162 4.60 4.57 8.65
CA LEU A 162 5.39 4.43 7.42
C LEU A 162 6.45 5.52 7.24
N ILE A 163 6.24 6.70 7.83
CA ILE A 163 7.12 7.86 7.65
C ILE A 163 8.59 7.54 8.00
N PRO A 164 8.91 6.89 9.13
CA PRO A 164 10.30 6.56 9.48
C PRO A 164 11.02 5.76 8.38
N TYR A 165 10.34 4.82 7.71
CA TYR A 165 10.96 3.99 6.68
C TYR A 165 11.33 4.80 5.42
N PHE A 166 10.58 5.86 5.09
CA PHE A 166 10.93 6.71 3.96
C PHE A 166 12.21 7.50 4.18
N PHE A 167 12.60 7.80 5.43
CA PHE A 167 13.88 8.45 5.71
C PHE A 167 15.09 7.59 5.36
N ALA A 168 14.94 6.25 5.33
CA ALA A 168 16.03 5.34 5.04
C ALA A 168 16.44 5.33 3.56
N ASN A 169 15.49 5.48 2.62
CA ASN A 169 15.80 5.33 1.19
C ASN A 169 14.92 6.15 0.23
N ASN A 170 14.13 7.12 0.73
CA ASN A 170 13.23 7.90 -0.11
C ASN A 170 13.11 9.37 0.35
N THR A 171 14.18 10.12 0.14
CA THR A 171 14.34 11.51 0.62
C THR A 171 13.23 12.46 0.14
N ASN A 172 12.71 12.25 -1.07
CA ASN A 172 11.61 13.04 -1.61
C ASN A 172 10.32 12.83 -0.83
N TYR A 173 9.96 11.57 -0.53
CA TYR A 173 8.76 11.28 0.25
C TYR A 173 8.96 11.63 1.73
N ALA A 174 10.14 11.35 2.28
CA ALA A 174 10.50 11.68 3.66
C ALA A 174 10.35 13.18 3.99
N ARG A 175 10.62 14.06 3.01
CA ARG A 175 10.47 15.51 3.19
C ARG A 175 9.01 15.97 3.25
N TRP A 176 8.15 15.39 2.43
CA TRP A 176 6.79 15.93 2.21
C TRP A 176 5.69 15.15 2.92
N LEU A 177 5.89 13.88 3.25
CA LEU A 177 4.91 13.10 4.02
C LEU A 177 4.68 13.63 5.45
N PRO A 178 5.68 14.15 6.19
CA PRO A 178 5.42 14.79 7.48
C PRO A 178 4.51 16.02 7.37
N ILE A 179 4.67 16.81 6.29
CA ILE A 179 3.81 17.97 6.00
C ILE A 179 2.38 17.48 5.71
N HIS A 180 2.24 16.45 4.89
CA HIS A 180 0.95 15.83 4.61
C HIS A 180 0.30 15.29 5.89
N LEU A 181 1.05 14.58 6.73
CA LEU A 181 0.53 14.04 8.00
C LEU A 181 0.04 15.16 8.91
N ARG A 182 0.81 16.25 9.06
CA ARG A 182 0.38 17.44 9.81
C ARG A 182 -0.96 17.97 9.29
N ASP A 183 -1.10 18.11 7.97
CA ASP A 183 -2.33 18.61 7.35
C ASP A 183 -3.52 17.68 7.63
N MET A 184 -3.30 16.37 7.55
CA MET A 184 -4.33 15.36 7.80
C MET A 184 -4.74 15.29 9.28
N VAL A 185 -3.80 15.42 10.21
CA VAL A 185 -4.05 15.39 11.66
C VAL A 185 -4.79 16.65 12.12
N THR A 186 -4.38 17.82 11.62
CA THR A 186 -4.99 19.12 11.99
C THR A 186 -6.31 19.39 11.25
N LEU A 187 -6.74 18.50 10.36
CA LEU A 187 -7.94 18.66 9.54
C LEU A 187 -9.20 18.88 10.39
N LYS A 188 -9.34 18.15 11.49
CA LYS A 188 -10.50 18.24 12.39
C LYS A 188 -10.60 19.61 13.06
N GLU A 189 -9.47 20.21 13.40
CA GLU A 189 -9.38 21.51 14.08
C GLU A 189 -9.56 22.66 13.10
N LYS A 190 -8.87 22.61 11.95
CA LYS A 190 -8.88 23.69 10.95
C LYS A 190 -10.10 23.65 10.03
N HIS A 191 -10.54 22.45 9.65
CA HIS A 191 -11.58 22.23 8.64
C HIS A 191 -12.57 21.12 9.06
N PRO A 192 -13.37 21.34 10.12
CA PRO A 192 -14.22 20.30 10.71
C PRO A 192 -15.23 19.70 9.73
N GLN A 193 -15.78 20.52 8.82
CA GLN A 193 -16.69 20.04 7.77
C GLN A 193 -15.99 19.09 6.80
N LEU A 194 -14.76 19.40 6.38
CA LEU A 194 -13.98 18.53 5.52
C LEU A 194 -13.56 17.25 6.23
N ALA A 195 -13.21 17.34 7.52
CA ALA A 195 -12.93 16.16 8.35
C ALA A 195 -14.13 15.22 8.44
N GLN A 196 -15.35 15.74 8.52
CA GLN A 196 -16.57 14.93 8.47
C GLN A 196 -16.73 14.21 7.14
N GLU A 197 -16.38 14.87 6.02
CA GLU A 197 -16.41 14.24 4.70
C GLU A 197 -15.35 13.16 4.52
N PHE A 198 -14.18 13.34 5.14
CA PHE A 198 -13.15 12.31 5.17
C PHE A 198 -13.58 11.11 6.02
N ALA A 199 -14.21 11.36 7.17
CA ALA A 199 -14.77 10.33 8.03
C ALA A 199 -15.92 9.55 7.35
N SER A 200 -16.64 10.17 6.41
CA SER A 200 -17.64 9.49 5.58
C SER A 200 -17.05 8.77 4.35
N GLY A 201 -15.72 8.73 4.22
CA GLY A 201 -15.01 8.01 3.16
C GLY A 201 -14.80 8.82 1.89
N LYS A 202 -15.10 10.13 1.85
CA LYS A 202 -14.97 10.97 0.64
C LYS A 202 -13.52 11.38 0.30
N PHE A 203 -12.54 10.56 0.67
CA PHE A 203 -11.13 10.69 0.27
C PHE A 203 -10.67 9.54 -0.64
N VAL A 204 -11.57 8.61 -0.98
CA VAL A 204 -11.34 7.48 -1.90
C VAL A 204 -12.42 7.42 -2.97
N VAL A 205 -12.21 6.56 -3.97
CA VAL A 205 -13.14 6.33 -5.08
C VAL A 205 -13.64 4.90 -5.03
N HIS A 206 -14.96 4.72 -5.13
CA HIS A 206 -15.60 3.42 -5.32
C HIS A 206 -15.96 3.22 -6.80
N LYS A 207 -15.38 2.21 -7.45
CA LYS A 207 -15.73 1.80 -8.82
C LYS A 207 -16.75 0.68 -8.89
N SER A 208 -16.98 0.01 -7.76
CA SER A 208 -17.96 -1.08 -7.61
C SER A 208 -18.59 -1.00 -6.23
N ARG A 209 -19.72 -1.69 -6.04
CA ARG A 209 -20.39 -1.82 -4.74
C ARG A 209 -19.76 -2.89 -3.83
N ARG A 210 -18.66 -3.51 -4.27
CA ARG A 210 -18.00 -4.57 -3.51
C ARG A 210 -17.34 -4.01 -2.26
N GLU A 211 -17.36 -4.78 -1.19
CA GLU A 211 -16.63 -4.46 0.03
C GLU A 211 -15.12 -4.44 -0.25
N PHE A 212 -14.36 -3.65 0.54
CA PHE A 212 -12.91 -3.52 0.44
C PHE A 212 -12.40 -3.15 -0.97
N SER A 213 -13.24 -2.52 -1.80
CA SER A 213 -12.93 -2.24 -3.22
C SER A 213 -12.53 -0.81 -3.51
N ALA A 214 -12.57 0.07 -2.50
CA ALA A 214 -12.17 1.46 -2.66
C ALA A 214 -10.70 1.60 -3.06
N ILE A 215 -10.43 2.64 -3.85
CA ILE A 215 -9.09 2.97 -4.34
C ILE A 215 -8.78 4.44 -4.08
N ALA A 216 -7.50 4.76 -3.91
CA ALA A 216 -7.07 6.14 -3.79
C ALA A 216 -7.47 6.94 -5.04
N ILE A 217 -7.75 8.24 -4.87
CA ILE A 217 -8.23 9.09 -5.96
C ILE A 217 -7.22 9.17 -7.11
N ASP A 218 -5.92 9.26 -6.82
CA ASP A 218 -4.86 9.24 -7.83
C ASP A 218 -4.82 7.90 -8.60
N GLN A 219 -5.07 6.77 -7.92
CA GLN A 219 -5.24 5.47 -8.57
C GLN A 219 -6.42 5.45 -9.54
N ALA A 220 -7.55 6.05 -9.15
CA ALA A 220 -8.72 6.13 -10.01
C ALA A 220 -8.43 6.96 -11.26
N TYR A 221 -7.74 8.09 -11.10
CA TYR A 221 -7.29 8.94 -12.21
C TYR A 221 -6.32 8.20 -13.14
N GLU A 222 -5.32 7.49 -12.62
CA GLU A 222 -4.40 6.71 -13.46
C GLU A 222 -5.11 5.67 -14.31
N GLN A 223 -6.03 4.91 -13.70
CA GLN A 223 -6.80 3.91 -14.43
C GLN A 223 -7.69 4.52 -15.52
N SER A 224 -8.27 5.70 -15.27
CA SER A 224 -9.03 6.42 -16.28
C SER A 224 -8.11 6.90 -17.42
N ASN A 225 -6.95 7.46 -17.08
CA ASN A 225 -6.00 7.94 -18.07
C ASN A 225 -5.49 6.84 -19.00
N VAL A 226 -5.37 5.59 -18.54
CA VAL A 226 -5.01 4.44 -19.41
C VAL A 226 -5.98 4.28 -20.57
N VAL A 227 -7.27 4.59 -20.39
CA VAL A 227 -8.29 4.47 -21.47
C VAL A 227 -8.05 5.49 -22.60
N ILE A 228 -7.42 6.63 -22.28
CA ILE A 228 -7.20 7.72 -23.24
C ILE A 228 -5.76 7.73 -23.77
N LYS A 229 -4.82 7.09 -23.06
CA LYS A 229 -3.42 7.01 -23.50
C LYS A 229 -3.30 6.03 -24.67
N ALA A 230 -2.84 6.52 -25.82
CA ALA A 230 -2.36 5.67 -26.92
C ALA A 230 -1.00 5.03 -26.54
N ASP A 231 -0.54 4.05 -27.31
CA ASP A 231 0.68 3.26 -27.04
C ASP A 231 1.98 4.08 -26.80
N GLY A 232 2.00 5.36 -27.21
CA GLY A 232 3.12 6.30 -26.98
C GLY A 232 3.03 7.17 -25.71
N GLY A 233 2.01 6.99 -24.86
CA GLY A 233 1.82 7.81 -23.66
C GLY A 233 1.43 9.27 -23.95
N ALA A 234 1.68 10.17 -22.99
CA ALA A 234 1.32 11.59 -23.10
C ALA A 234 2.45 12.49 -23.66
N ALA A 235 3.64 11.94 -23.90
CA ALA A 235 4.85 12.71 -24.21
C ALA A 235 4.68 13.61 -25.46
N GLY A 236 4.06 13.09 -26.52
CA GLY A 236 3.78 13.89 -27.72
C GLY A 236 2.63 14.90 -27.56
N ILE A 237 1.80 14.77 -26.53
CA ILE A 237 0.65 15.66 -26.27
C ILE A 237 1.07 16.84 -25.38
N THR A 238 2.03 16.62 -24.47
CA THR A 238 2.50 17.65 -23.52
C THR A 238 3.27 18.79 -24.18
N GLU A 239 3.85 18.56 -25.36
CA GLU A 239 4.62 19.57 -26.10
C GLU A 239 3.73 20.59 -26.86
N TYR A 240 2.44 20.28 -27.02
CA TYR A 240 1.49 21.12 -27.75
C TYR A 240 0.37 21.62 -26.83
N PRO A 241 0.41 22.88 -26.37
CA PRO A 241 -0.56 23.40 -25.39
C PRO A 241 -2.04 23.25 -25.80
N SER A 242 -2.35 23.35 -27.09
CA SER A 242 -3.71 23.15 -27.62
C SER A 242 -4.13 21.68 -27.66
N ALA A 243 -3.20 20.76 -27.88
CA ALA A 243 -3.45 19.32 -27.80
C ALA A 243 -3.61 18.90 -26.33
N LEU A 244 -2.74 19.39 -25.44
CA LEU A 244 -2.84 19.17 -24.00
C LEU A 244 -4.17 19.70 -23.45
N LYS A 245 -4.57 20.92 -23.79
CA LYS A 245 -5.85 21.50 -23.35
C LYS A 245 -7.04 20.68 -23.84
N ARG A 246 -7.04 20.25 -25.11
CA ARG A 246 -8.09 19.36 -25.64
C ARG A 246 -8.12 18.04 -24.90
N TRP A 247 -6.97 17.45 -24.62
CA TRP A 247 -6.87 16.19 -23.88
C TRP A 247 -7.37 16.34 -22.43
N MET A 248 -7.00 17.42 -21.73
CA MET A 248 -7.47 17.71 -20.36
C MET A 248 -8.99 17.92 -20.27
N ILE A 249 -9.60 18.53 -21.28
CA ILE A 249 -11.05 18.81 -21.30
C ILE A 249 -11.84 17.60 -21.81
N ALA A 250 -11.44 17.04 -22.95
CA ALA A 250 -12.19 15.97 -23.61
C ALA A 250 -11.90 14.59 -23.01
N GLY A 251 -10.69 14.37 -22.48
CA GLY A 251 -10.26 13.09 -21.93
C GLY A 251 -11.22 12.51 -20.89
N PRO A 252 -11.55 13.25 -19.81
CA PRO A 252 -12.51 12.79 -18.82
C PRO A 252 -13.88 12.44 -19.42
N GLN A 253 -14.36 13.21 -20.40
CA GLN A 253 -15.63 12.95 -21.07
C GLN A 253 -15.57 11.69 -21.93
N VAL A 254 -14.46 11.46 -22.64
CA VAL A 254 -14.25 10.23 -23.42
C VAL A 254 -14.19 9.01 -22.50
N CYS A 255 -13.46 9.08 -21.38
CA CYS A 255 -13.46 8.02 -20.37
C CYS A 255 -14.88 7.70 -19.89
N HIS A 256 -15.66 8.74 -19.58
CA HIS A 256 -17.01 8.59 -19.09
C HIS A 256 -17.91 7.90 -20.12
N LEU A 257 -17.88 8.33 -21.38
CA LEU A 257 -18.65 7.72 -22.47
C LEU A 257 -18.26 6.26 -22.72
N VAL A 258 -16.96 5.95 -22.72
CA VAL A 258 -16.47 4.56 -22.87
C VAL A 258 -16.95 3.69 -21.71
N ALA A 259 -16.94 4.20 -20.47
CA ALA A 259 -17.43 3.47 -19.31
C ALA A 259 -18.94 3.21 -19.39
N GLN A 260 -19.73 4.23 -19.79
CA GLN A 260 -21.17 4.07 -20.01
C GLN A 260 -21.49 3.04 -21.09
N TYR A 261 -20.75 3.08 -22.21
CA TYR A 261 -20.95 2.12 -23.30
C TYR A 261 -20.67 0.68 -22.85
N LYS A 262 -19.58 0.45 -22.12
CA LYS A 262 -19.26 -0.88 -21.56
C LYS A 262 -20.34 -1.37 -20.61
N ALA A 263 -20.78 -0.52 -19.67
CA ALA A 263 -21.83 -0.87 -18.73
C ALA A 263 -23.16 -1.21 -19.44
N ALA A 264 -23.53 -0.45 -20.47
CA ALA A 264 -24.74 -0.73 -21.27
C ALA A 264 -24.62 -2.02 -22.09
N SER A 265 -23.42 -2.36 -22.56
CA SER A 265 -23.16 -3.59 -23.31
C SER A 265 -23.12 -4.83 -22.40
N GLU A 266 -22.70 -4.69 -21.15
CA GLU A 266 -22.59 -5.78 -20.16
C GLU A 266 -23.90 -6.00 -19.37
N ALA A 267 -24.83 -5.03 -19.37
CA ALA A 267 -26.11 -5.10 -18.66
C ALA A 267 -27.05 -6.25 -19.10
N ASN A 268 -26.75 -6.93 -20.21
CA ASN A 268 -27.52 -8.08 -20.67
C ASN A 268 -27.12 -9.41 -19.98
N GLU A 269 -26.05 -9.44 -19.19
CA GLU A 269 -25.55 -10.66 -18.54
C GLU A 269 -24.95 -10.36 -17.15
N ALA A 270 -25.77 -10.31 -16.08
CA ALA A 270 -25.47 -10.82 -14.72
C ALA A 270 -26.19 -10.06 -13.58
N THR A 271 -26.61 -10.82 -12.57
CA THR A 271 -26.74 -10.36 -11.18
C THR A 271 -25.40 -9.82 -10.65
N GLU A 272 -25.34 -8.57 -10.21
CA GLU A 272 -24.12 -7.97 -9.61
C GLU A 272 -23.65 -8.77 -8.39
N GLN A 273 -22.59 -9.57 -8.54
CA GLN A 273 -21.91 -10.20 -7.40
C GLN A 273 -21.20 -9.13 -6.56
N THR A 274 -21.68 -8.98 -5.33
CA THR A 274 -21.11 -8.07 -4.31
C THR A 274 -19.81 -8.58 -3.70
N SER A 275 -19.54 -9.89 -3.80
CA SER A 275 -18.31 -10.50 -3.26
C SER A 275 -17.09 -10.23 -4.13
N HIS A 276 -15.94 -9.99 -3.50
CA HIS A 276 -14.66 -9.86 -4.19
C HIS A 276 -14.10 -11.23 -4.61
N HIS A 277 -13.36 -11.34 -5.73
CA HIS A 277 -12.82 -12.63 -6.22
C HIS A 277 -11.89 -13.34 -5.21
N ASN A 278 -11.28 -12.57 -4.30
CA ASN A 278 -10.45 -13.10 -3.21
C ASN A 278 -11.27 -13.70 -2.06
N GLU A 279 -12.57 -13.46 -1.97
CA GLU A 279 -13.43 -14.02 -0.92
C GLU A 279 -13.91 -15.44 -1.25
N THR A 280 -13.61 -15.92 -2.45
CA THR A 280 -13.99 -17.28 -2.84
C THR A 280 -13.24 -18.32 -1.97
N PRO A 281 -13.90 -19.43 -1.57
CA PRO A 281 -13.24 -20.48 -0.79
C PRO A 281 -12.01 -21.08 -1.48
N GLN A 282 -11.98 -21.07 -2.81
CA GLN A 282 -10.81 -21.52 -3.58
C GLN A 282 -9.65 -20.53 -3.45
N ALA A 283 -9.88 -19.23 -3.62
CA ALA A 283 -8.82 -18.22 -3.47
C ALA A 283 -8.23 -18.23 -2.06
N GLN A 284 -9.07 -18.36 -1.03
CA GLN A 284 -8.63 -18.46 0.37
C GLN A 284 -7.80 -19.73 0.62
N ARG A 285 -8.22 -20.89 0.09
CA ARG A 285 -7.42 -22.13 0.18
C ARG A 285 -6.06 -21.99 -0.48
N VAL A 286 -6.00 -21.47 -1.71
CA VAL A 286 -4.74 -21.24 -2.43
C VAL A 286 -3.82 -20.28 -1.67
N PHE A 287 -4.38 -19.22 -1.08
CA PHE A 287 -3.62 -18.29 -0.26
C PHE A 287 -3.01 -18.99 0.97
N LEU A 288 -3.81 -19.73 1.73
CA LEU A 288 -3.36 -20.45 2.92
C LEU A 288 -2.32 -21.53 2.59
N GLU A 289 -2.48 -22.24 1.48
CA GLU A 289 -1.47 -23.20 1.00
C GLU A 289 -0.13 -22.53 0.73
N LYS A 290 -0.13 -21.35 0.09
CA LYS A 290 1.08 -20.57 -0.15
C LYS A 290 1.74 -20.10 1.15
N VAL A 291 0.94 -19.64 2.12
CA VAL A 291 1.45 -19.26 3.46
C VAL A 291 2.12 -20.46 4.12
N LYS A 292 1.48 -21.63 4.14
CA LYS A 292 2.06 -22.85 4.73
C LYS A 292 3.38 -23.24 4.06
N LYS A 293 3.42 -23.26 2.72
CA LYS A 293 4.64 -23.59 1.96
C LYS A 293 5.76 -22.59 2.24
N LEU A 294 5.48 -21.29 2.22
CA LEU A 294 6.51 -20.28 2.52
C LEU A 294 6.99 -20.35 3.96
N THR A 295 6.09 -20.60 4.92
CA THR A 295 6.44 -20.81 6.33
C THR A 295 7.42 -21.98 6.48
N GLN A 296 7.18 -23.09 5.77
CA GLN A 296 8.07 -24.26 5.79
C GLN A 296 9.45 -23.94 5.21
N VAL A 297 9.49 -23.32 4.03
CA VAL A 297 10.76 -22.94 3.35
C VAL A 297 11.59 -21.99 4.23
N LEU A 298 10.96 -21.00 4.84
CA LEU A 298 11.65 -20.06 5.73
C LEU A 298 12.12 -20.71 7.05
N LYS A 299 11.48 -21.80 7.49
CA LYS A 299 11.86 -22.55 8.70
C LYS A 299 13.02 -23.51 8.47
N GLU A 300 13.17 -24.03 7.26
CA GLU A 300 14.16 -25.07 6.92
C GLU A 300 15.61 -24.75 7.32
N PRO A 301 16.15 -23.54 7.07
CA PRO A 301 17.51 -23.18 7.52
C PRO A 301 17.61 -22.91 9.03
N GLY A 302 16.50 -22.99 9.77
CA GLY A 302 16.33 -22.52 11.14
C GLY A 302 15.31 -21.39 11.21
N ASN A 303 14.48 -21.36 12.26
CA ASN A 303 13.51 -20.28 12.46
C ASN A 303 14.25 -18.94 12.49
N PRO A 304 13.87 -17.94 11.66
CA PRO A 304 14.53 -16.63 11.65
C PRO A 304 14.34 -15.80 12.94
N PHE A 305 13.48 -16.26 13.86
CA PHE A 305 13.20 -15.66 15.16
C PHE A 305 13.64 -16.57 16.31
#